data_AF-A0A327KNF6-F1
#
_entry.id   AF-A0A327KNF6-F1
#
_cell.length_a   1.000
_cell.length_b   1.000
_cell.length_c   1.000
_cell.angle_alpha   90.00
_cell.angle_beta   90.00
_cell.angle_gamma   90.00
#
_symmetry.space_group_name_H-M   'P 1'
#
loop_
_entity.id
_entity.type
_entity.pdbx_description
1 polymer ?
#
loop_
_entity_poly.entity_id
_entity_poly.type
_entity_poly.pdbx_seq_one_letter_code
_entity_poly.pdbx_strand_id
1 'polypeptide(L)' 'MTRCVHYVGFRDDAYLRARRVFGGPAFIHKWWDRRAAREIGPDDLVVFATGEHDQPPRPWNAPDVEEDRG' A
#
# COMPACT_ATOMS: atom_id res chain seq x y z
N MET A 1 4.76 -18.20 -7.57
CA MET A 1 3.61 -17.36 -7.13
C MET A 1 3.50 -16.18 -8.09
N THR A 2 2.32 -15.63 -8.29
CA THR A 2 2.14 -14.45 -9.15
C THR A 2 2.51 -13.19 -8.37
N ARG A 3 3.47 -12.42 -8.86
CA ARG A 3 3.86 -11.12 -8.29
C ARG A 3 2.65 -10.17 -8.21
N CYS A 4 2.43 -9.56 -7.05
CA CYS A 4 1.46 -8.51 -6.82
C CYS A 4 2.13 -7.14 -6.59
N VAL A 5 1.36 -6.06 -6.80
CA VAL A 5 1.80 -4.69 -6.55
C VAL A 5 1.01 -4.09 -5.39
N HIS A 6 1.70 -3.64 -4.35
CA HIS A 6 1.12 -3.01 -3.17
C HIS A 6 1.29 -1.49 -3.28
N TYR A 7 0.19 -0.77 -3.50
CA TYR A 7 0.17 0.69 -3.56
C TYR A 7 -0.12 1.25 -2.17
N VAL A 8 0.85 1.94 -1.57
CA VAL A 8 0.79 2.36 -0.17
C VAL A 8 0.68 3.88 -0.07
N GLY A 9 -0.35 4.37 0.62
CA GLY A 9 -0.48 5.80 0.97
C GLY A 9 -1.09 6.70 -0.10
N PHE A 10 -1.53 6.16 -1.23
CA PHE A 10 -2.21 6.94 -2.26
C PHE A 10 -3.61 7.39 -1.80
N ARG A 11 -3.98 8.64 -2.08
CA ARG A 11 -5.27 9.25 -1.65
C ARG A 11 -6.06 9.91 -2.77
N ASP A 12 -5.49 9.97 -3.96
CA ASP A 12 -6.01 10.71 -5.10
C ASP A 12 -5.65 10.01 -6.43
N ASP A 13 -5.80 10.72 -7.54
CA ASP A 13 -5.50 10.25 -8.89
C ASP A 13 -4.03 9.87 -9.14
N ALA A 14 -3.11 10.17 -8.21
CA ALA A 14 -1.76 9.62 -8.26
C ALA A 14 -1.77 8.09 -8.27
N TYR A 15 -2.75 7.43 -7.64
CA TYR A 15 -2.91 5.98 -7.73
C TYR A 15 -3.11 5.52 -9.17
N LEU A 16 -3.99 6.19 -9.92
CA LEU A 16 -4.30 5.81 -11.30
C LEU A 16 -3.06 5.96 -12.20
N ARG A 17 -2.27 7.01 -11.98
CA ARG A 17 -1.00 7.22 -12.70
C ARG A 17 0.02 6.13 -12.35
N ALA A 18 0.19 5.82 -11.07
CA ALA A 18 1.09 4.75 -10.62
C ALA A 18 0.67 3.39 -11.20
N ARG A 19 -0.63 3.08 -11.19
CA ARG A 19 -1.13 1.81 -11.72
C ARG A 19 -0.90 1.64 -13.23
N ARG A 20 -0.91 2.73 -13.99
CA ARG A 20 -0.55 2.68 -15.42
C ARG A 20 0.91 2.31 -15.65
N VAL A 21 1.80 2.64 -14.72
CA VAL A 21 3.24 2.36 -14.81
C VAL A 21 3.56 0.97 -14.26
N PHE A 22 3.04 0.62 -13.08
CA PHE A 22 3.45 -0.58 -12.34
C PHE A 22 2.50 -1.78 -12.53
N GLY A 23 1.26 -1.54 -12.98
CA GLY A 23 0.32 -2.59 -13.34
C GLY A 23 -0.37 -3.26 -12.15
N GLY A 24 -0.75 -4.52 -12.33
CA GLY A 24 -1.35 -5.39 -11.32
C GLY A 24 -1.00 -6.87 -11.59
N PRO A 25 -1.51 -7.84 -10.79
CA PRO A 25 -2.51 -7.74 -9.71
C PRO A 25 -2.13 -6.78 -8.58
N ALA A 26 -3.10 -6.12 -7.95
CA ALA A 26 -2.84 -4.98 -7.06
C ALA A 26 -3.58 -5.02 -5.72
N PHE A 27 -2.89 -4.65 -4.65
CA PHE A 27 -3.43 -4.34 -3.32
C PHE A 27 -3.23 -2.86 -3.01
N ILE A 28 -4.14 -2.27 -2.24
CA ILE A 28 -4.08 -0.86 -1.85
C ILE A 28 -4.06 -0.77 -0.34
N HIS A 29 -3.02 -0.15 0.20
CA HIS A 29 -2.84 0.08 1.62
C HIS A 29 -2.97 1.56 1.92
N LYS A 30 -3.85 1.90 2.88
CA LYS A 30 -4.00 3.29 3.32
C LYS A 30 -2.72 3.81 3.95
N TRP A 31 -2.06 3.01 4.79
CA TRP A 31 -0.81 3.36 5.48
C TRP A 31 0.24 2.25 5.35
N TRP A 32 1.50 2.63 5.46
CA TRP A 32 2.60 1.68 5.65
C TRP A 32 2.65 1.26 7.11
N ASP A 33 2.03 0.13 7.44
CA ASP A 33 1.95 -0.40 8.81
C ASP A 33 2.38 -1.86 8.91
N ARG A 34 2.35 -2.42 10.12
CA ARG A 34 2.79 -3.80 10.37
C ARG A 34 1.91 -4.83 9.69
N ARG A 35 0.66 -4.51 9.36
CA ARG A 35 -0.23 -5.41 8.62
C ARG A 35 0.15 -5.41 7.15
N ALA A 36 0.25 -4.24 6.53
CA ALA A 36 0.69 -4.09 5.14
C ALA A 36 2.05 -4.77 4.91
N ALA A 37 2.99 -4.61 5.85
CA ALA A 37 4.30 -5.26 5.79
C ALA A 37 4.26 -6.79 5.83
N ARG A 38 3.27 -7.39 6.51
CA ARG A 38 3.14 -8.86 6.60
C ARG A 38 2.50 -9.47 5.35
N GLU A 39 1.76 -8.67 4.58
CA GLU A 39 1.07 -9.12 3.38
C GLU A 39 1.96 -9.14 2.13
N ILE A 40 3.16 -8.55 2.21
CA ILE A 40 4.12 -8.48 1.10
C ILE A 40 4.96 -9.75 1.06
N GLY A 41 4.89 -10.45 -0.06
CA GLY A 41 5.76 -11.57 -0.39
C GLY A 41 7.13 -11.14 -0.93
N PRO A 42 8.10 -12.07 -1.00
CA PRO A 42 9.47 -11.78 -1.43
C PRO A 42 9.58 -11.29 -2.89
N ASP A 43 8.63 -11.66 -3.75
CA ASP A 43 8.61 -11.28 -5.16
C ASP A 43 7.71 -10.06 -5.45
N ASP A 44 7.00 -9.55 -4.44
CA ASP A 44 6.03 -8.47 -4.61
C ASP A 44 6.69 -7.10 -4.77
N LEU A 45 6.00 -6.19 -5.44
CA LEU A 45 6.44 -4.81 -5.61
C LEU A 45 5.67 -3.90 -4.67
N VAL A 46 6.37 -3.07 -3.90
CA VAL A 46 5.75 -2.02 -3.09
C VAL A 46 5.99 -0.67 -3.73
N VAL A 47 4.91 0.08 -3.94
CA VAL A 47 4.96 1.45 -4.48
C VAL A 47 4.41 2.38 -3.42
N PHE A 48 5.27 3.24 -2.88
CA PHE A 48 4.87 4.25 -1.91
C PHE A 48 4.46 5.54 -2.62
N ALA A 49 3.35 6.14 -2.18
CA ALA A 49 2.95 7.47 -2.63
C ALA A 49 3.92 8.56 -2.15
N THR A 50 4.59 8.33 -1.02
CA THR A 50 5.53 9.26 -0.38
C THR A 50 6.59 8.51 0.42
N GLY A 51 7.75 9.14 0.57
CA GLY A 51 8.84 8.62 1.42
C GLY A 51 9.78 7.69 0.69
N GLU A 52 10.83 7.29 1.40
CA GLU A 52 11.86 6.40 0.88
C GLU A 52 11.40 4.94 0.87
N HIS A 53 11.99 4.14 -0.02
CA HIS A 53 11.64 2.73 -0.21
C HIS A 53 11.98 1.84 0.98
N ASP A 54 12.94 2.25 1.82
CA ASP A 54 13.44 1.54 3.00
C ASP A 54 12.81 2.04 4.32
N GLN A 55 11.78 2.90 4.23
CA GLN A 55 11.13 3.46 5.40
C GLN A 55 10.53 2.35 6.29
N PRO A 56 10.69 2.41 7.63
CA PRO A 56 10.13 1.41 8.51
C PRO A 56 8.60 1.49 8.55
N PRO A 57 7.88 0.36 8.69
CA PRO A 57 6.45 0.36 8.93
C PRO A 57 6.11 1.17 10.18
N ARG A 58 4.97 1.88 10.14
CA ARG A 58 4.45 2.55 11.32
C ARG A 58 4.22 1.53 12.44
N PRO A 59 4.52 1.89 13.70
CA PRO A 59 4.34 0.98 14.83
C PRO A 59 2.85 0.69 15.10
N TRP A 60 1.97 1.60 14.67
CA TRP A 60 0.52 1.51 14.79
C TRP A 60 -0.11 1.13 13.45
N ASN A 61 -1.08 0.23 13.49
CA ASN A 61 -1.85 -0.15 12.31
C ASN A 61 -2.86 0.93 11.95
N ALA A 62 -3.25 0.99 10.67
CA ALA A 62 -4.44 1.72 10.28
C ALA A 62 -5.64 1.17 11.05
N PRO A 63 -6.53 2.06 11.57
CA PRO A 63 -7.81 1.59 12.06
C PRO A 63 -8.49 0.85 10.91
N ASP A 64 -9.04 -0.34 11.19
CA ASP A 64 -10.11 -0.87 10.36
C ASP A 64 -11.14 0.26 10.28
N VAL A 65 -11.46 0.67 9.05
CA VAL A 65 -12.27 1.86 8.76
C VAL A 65 -13.40 1.95 9.80
N GLU A 66 -13.39 2.98 10.66
CA GLU A 66 -14.55 3.24 11.50
C GLU A 66 -15.67 3.64 10.55
N GLU A 67 -16.49 2.67 10.15
CA GLU A 67 -17.85 2.95 9.70
C GLU A 67 -18.63 3.41 10.93
N ASP A 68 -18.51 4.68 11.31
CA ASP A 68 -19.52 5.28 12.19
C ASP A 68 -19.76 6.77 11.88
N ARG A 69 -21.02 7.01 11.49
CA ARG A 69 -21.88 8.20 11.62
C ARG A 69 -21.64 9.41 10.74
N GLY A 70 -22.41 9.43 9.65
CA GLY A 70 -23.39 10.49 9.43
C GLY A 70 -24.79 9.90 9.50
#